data_AF-A0A8T7BR47-F1
#
_entry.id   AF-A0A8T7BR47-F1
#
_cell.length_a   1.000
_cell.length_b   1.000
_cell.length_c   1.000
_cell.angle_alpha   90.00
_cell.angle_beta   90.00
_cell.angle_gamma   90.00
#
_symmetry.space_group_name_H-M   'P 1'
#
loop_
_entity.id
_entity.type
_entity.pdbx_description
1 polymer ?
#
loop_
_entity_poly.entity_id
_entity_poly.type
_entity_poly.pdbx_seq_one_letter_code
_entity_poly.pdbx_strand_id
1 'polypeptide(L)'
;MASLEFEVPDLLKNIHTPGIKPGVMAASGPFVAKPDHQEPLGFPGELVENWEEKAVAAMGDAVESSRALRVFLDSCVKCGACTDKCHYYLGSSDPKNMPVARQDLFRSVYRKYHTPAGKFLSKLGLDWLIGGQEMNKSVLDDWYNYYHQCSECRRCSVYCPYGIDTAEITMAARDIMAKIGVGQKYSNEIIGKVYKIGNNLGLPEPALRDTLEGLEEDIEDETGVVVRLPLDEKGADILVVTPSADFFAEP
;
A
#
# COMPACT_ATOMS: atom_id res chain seq x y z
N MET A 1 -14.21 -1.75 -36.06
CA MET A 1 -14.79 -1.50 -34.73
C MET A 1 -15.79 -0.38 -34.87
N ALA A 2 -17.08 -0.67 -34.73
CA ALA A 2 -18.09 0.39 -34.67
C ALA A 2 -17.72 1.30 -33.49
N SER A 3 -17.60 2.60 -33.73
CA SER A 3 -17.39 3.59 -32.68
C SER A 3 -18.64 3.60 -31.80
N LEU A 4 -18.63 2.82 -30.73
CA LEU A 4 -19.63 2.94 -29.68
C LEU A 4 -19.56 4.38 -29.16
N GLU A 5 -20.60 5.16 -29.42
CA GLU A 5 -20.75 6.49 -28.84
C GLU A 5 -21.12 6.30 -27.37
N PHE A 6 -20.14 6.46 -26.48
CA PHE A 6 -20.37 6.47 -25.05
C PHE A 6 -20.80 7.88 -24.63
N GLU A 7 -21.89 7.99 -23.88
CA GLU A 7 -22.22 9.22 -23.17
C GLU A 7 -21.20 9.38 -22.04
N VAL A 8 -20.14 10.16 -22.30
CA VAL A 8 -19.11 10.44 -21.31
C VAL A 8 -19.66 11.49 -20.34
N PRO A 9 -19.81 11.18 -19.05
CA PRO A 9 -20.25 12.17 -18.08
C PRO A 9 -19.28 13.34 -18.04
N ASP A 10 -19.81 14.56 -17.99
CA ASP A 10 -18.99 15.74 -17.73
C ASP A 10 -18.26 15.55 -16.40
N LEU A 11 -16.92 15.42 -16.47
CA LEU A 11 -16.10 15.38 -15.27
C LEU A 11 -16.32 16.69 -14.50
N LEU A 12 -16.54 16.57 -13.19
CA LEU A 12 -16.74 17.73 -12.31
C LEU A 12 -15.62 18.75 -12.54
N LYS A 13 -15.99 19.96 -12.98
CA LYS A 13 -15.03 21.06 -13.20
C LYS A 13 -14.25 21.41 -11.94
N ASN A 14 -14.85 21.16 -10.77
CA ASN A 14 -14.25 21.40 -9.46
C ASN A 14 -14.41 20.17 -8.56
N ILE A 15 -13.32 19.76 -7.91
CA ILE A 15 -13.37 18.76 -6.84
C ILE A 15 -13.91 19.44 -5.59
N HIS A 16 -15.08 18.99 -5.10
CA HIS A 16 -15.59 19.44 -3.81
C HIS A 16 -14.79 18.77 -2.68
N THR A 17 -14.04 19.58 -1.93
CA THR A 17 -13.30 19.09 -0.76
C THR A 17 -14.25 19.01 0.43
N PRO A 18 -14.49 17.83 1.03
CA PRO A 18 -15.38 17.72 2.17
C PRO A 18 -14.80 18.39 3.41
N GLY A 19 -15.69 18.83 4.32
CA GLY A 19 -15.31 19.27 5.66
C GLY A 19 -14.85 18.08 6.51
N ILE A 20 -13.93 18.33 7.44
CA ILE A 20 -13.26 17.30 8.25
C ILE A 20 -14.25 16.65 9.24
N LYS A 21 -14.27 15.31 9.29
CA LYS A 21 -15.00 14.52 10.28
C LYS A 21 -14.05 13.52 10.94
N PRO A 22 -13.44 13.86 12.09
CA PRO A 22 -12.47 12.99 12.76
C PRO A 22 -13.08 11.66 13.21
N GLY A 23 -12.40 10.55 12.93
CA GLY A 23 -12.75 9.22 13.45
C GLY A 23 -13.83 8.47 12.69
N VAL A 24 -14.28 8.97 11.53
CA VAL A 24 -15.23 8.25 10.65
C VAL A 24 -14.64 6.93 10.18
N MET A 25 -13.32 6.88 9.98
CA MET A 25 -12.62 5.67 9.55
C MET A 25 -11.85 5.01 10.70
N ALA A 26 -12.14 5.34 11.96
CA ALA A 26 -11.58 4.64 13.10
C ALA A 26 -12.19 3.23 13.20
N ALA A 27 -11.38 2.22 12.92
CA ALA A 27 -11.74 0.82 12.93
C ALA A 27 -10.51 -0.04 13.24
N SER A 28 -10.67 -1.36 13.32
CA SER A 28 -9.58 -2.32 13.54
C SER A 28 -8.65 -2.49 12.33
N GLY A 29 -8.95 -1.85 11.19
CA GLY A 29 -8.24 -2.09 9.93
C GLY A 29 -8.64 -3.42 9.26
N PRO A 30 -7.88 -3.87 8.23
CA PRO A 30 -8.12 -5.15 7.56
C PRO A 30 -7.80 -6.36 8.47
N PHE A 31 -8.01 -7.58 7.98
CA PHE A 31 -7.62 -8.77 8.74
C PHE A 31 -6.09 -8.88 8.86
N VAL A 32 -5.60 -9.13 10.08
CA VAL A 32 -4.20 -9.48 10.37
C VAL A 32 -3.90 -10.88 9.82
N ALA A 33 -2.71 -11.05 9.26
CA ALA A 33 -2.25 -12.33 8.75
C ALA A 33 -2.07 -13.35 9.88
N LYS A 34 -2.49 -14.59 9.63
CA LYS A 34 -2.23 -15.73 10.53
C LYS A 34 -0.78 -16.21 10.39
N PRO A 35 -0.23 -16.95 11.38
CA PRO A 35 1.12 -17.51 11.30
C PRO A 35 1.43 -18.23 9.97
N ASP A 36 0.50 -19.05 9.48
CA ASP A 36 0.61 -19.78 8.20
C ASP A 36 0.86 -18.88 6.96
N HIS A 37 0.54 -17.59 7.04
CA HIS A 37 0.79 -16.62 5.97
C HIS A 37 2.02 -15.74 6.23
N GLN A 38 2.50 -15.65 7.48
CA GLN A 38 3.63 -14.80 7.85
C GLN A 38 4.96 -15.56 7.85
N GLU A 39 4.99 -16.75 8.46
CA GLU A 39 6.22 -17.54 8.62
C GLU A 39 6.88 -17.94 7.30
N PRO A 40 6.14 -18.34 6.25
CA PRO A 40 6.76 -18.63 4.94
C PRO A 40 7.44 -17.42 4.30
N LEU A 41 7.06 -16.20 4.70
CA LEU A 41 7.67 -14.95 4.25
C LEU A 41 8.83 -14.50 5.15
N GLY A 42 9.15 -15.27 6.20
CA GLY A 42 10.17 -14.92 7.19
C GLY A 42 9.69 -13.88 8.22
N PHE A 43 8.40 -13.58 8.29
CA PHE A 43 7.83 -12.70 9.31
C PHE A 43 7.38 -13.49 10.55
N PRO A 44 7.40 -12.88 11.75
CA PRO A 44 6.85 -13.51 12.95
C PRO A 44 5.37 -13.85 12.79
N GLY A 45 4.90 -14.96 13.36
CA GLY A 45 3.50 -15.38 13.25
C GLY A 45 2.51 -14.52 14.04
N GLU A 46 2.97 -13.91 15.14
CA GLU A 46 2.19 -13.04 16.03
C GLU A 46 3.02 -11.81 16.43
N LEU A 47 2.38 -10.84 17.09
CA LEU A 47 3.06 -9.65 17.61
C LEU A 47 4.19 -10.07 18.56
N VAL A 48 5.41 -9.70 18.22
CA VAL A 48 6.61 -10.10 18.99
C VAL A 48 6.72 -9.41 20.35
N GLU A 49 7.43 -10.01 21.29
CA GLU A 49 7.83 -9.31 22.52
C GLU A 49 8.73 -8.10 22.22
N ASN A 50 8.62 -7.05 23.02
CA ASN A 50 9.35 -5.77 22.84
C ASN A 50 9.18 -5.23 21.41
N TRP A 51 7.94 -5.29 20.90
CA TRP A 51 7.64 -4.89 19.53
C TRP A 51 7.79 -3.38 19.36
N GLU A 52 7.59 -2.58 20.41
CA GLU A 52 7.78 -1.13 20.38
C GLU A 52 9.22 -0.79 19.98
N GLU A 53 10.20 -1.37 20.67
CA GLU A 53 11.63 -1.19 20.38
C GLU A 53 12.00 -1.75 19.01
N LYS A 54 11.49 -2.93 18.64
CA LYS A 54 11.75 -3.53 17.33
C LYS A 54 11.16 -2.71 16.19
N ALA A 55 9.97 -2.13 16.37
CA ALA A 55 9.35 -1.25 15.38
C ALA A 55 10.13 0.05 15.22
N VAL A 56 10.58 0.64 16.34
CA VAL A 56 11.44 1.83 16.32
C VAL A 56 12.79 1.53 15.67
N ALA A 57 13.39 0.37 15.95
CA ALA A 57 14.64 -0.05 15.31
C ALA A 57 14.46 -0.24 13.79
N ALA A 58 13.43 -0.98 13.37
CA ALA A 58 13.10 -1.19 11.96
C ALA A 58 12.79 0.12 11.21
N MET A 59 12.18 1.10 11.90
CA MET A 59 12.04 2.46 11.37
C MET A 59 13.40 3.13 11.13
N GLY A 60 14.34 2.97 12.05
CA GLY A 60 15.72 3.47 11.93
C GLY A 60 16.40 2.90 10.69
N ASP A 61 16.33 1.57 10.53
CA ASP A 61 16.89 0.87 9.36
C ASP A 61 16.26 1.36 8.05
N ALA A 62 14.93 1.57 8.03
CA ALA A 62 14.22 2.06 6.85
C ALA A 62 14.65 3.49 6.45
N VAL A 63 14.78 4.41 7.40
CA VAL A 63 15.20 5.80 7.10
C VAL A 63 16.70 5.93 6.82
N GLU A 64 17.53 5.03 7.33
CA GLU A 64 18.96 4.99 7.04
C GLU A 64 19.22 4.42 5.63
N SER A 65 18.52 3.35 5.27
CA SER A 65 18.65 2.70 3.96
C SER A 65 18.01 3.49 2.81
N SER A 66 17.01 4.34 3.07
CA SER A 66 16.35 5.16 2.06
C SER A 66 16.52 6.66 2.31
N ARG A 67 17.37 7.30 1.48
CA ARG A 67 17.50 8.77 1.45
C ARG A 67 16.16 9.43 1.13
N ALA A 68 15.38 8.86 0.22
CA ALA A 68 14.09 9.40 -0.19
C ALA A 68 13.13 9.46 1.00
N LEU A 69 12.96 8.35 1.72
CA LEU A 69 12.11 8.27 2.91
C LEU A 69 12.52 9.31 3.97
N ARG A 70 13.82 9.45 4.27
CA ARG A 70 14.31 10.46 5.21
C ARG A 70 13.97 11.89 4.76
N VAL A 71 14.25 12.22 3.50
CA VAL A 71 13.97 13.55 2.95
C VAL A 71 12.47 13.85 2.95
N PHE A 72 11.63 12.88 2.63
CA PHE A 72 10.18 13.00 2.67
C PHE A 72 9.66 13.34 4.07
N LEU A 73 10.21 12.70 5.11
CA LEU A 73 9.86 12.97 6.50
C LEU A 73 10.30 14.37 6.96
N ASP A 74 11.49 14.82 6.53
CA ASP A 74 12.08 16.09 6.96
C ASP A 74 11.53 17.31 6.21
N SER A 75 11.17 17.16 4.93
CA SER A 75 10.81 18.29 4.05
C SER A 75 9.34 18.72 4.14
N CYS A 76 8.46 17.91 4.72
CA CYS A 76 7.04 18.23 4.79
C CYS A 76 6.74 19.46 5.67
N VAL A 77 6.32 20.55 5.02
CA VAL A 77 5.91 21.82 5.68
C VAL A 77 4.42 21.88 6.06
N LYS A 78 3.69 20.77 5.92
CA LYS A 78 2.24 20.69 6.17
C LYS A 78 1.36 21.68 5.38
N CYS A 79 1.70 21.98 4.13
CA CYS A 79 0.91 22.89 3.29
C CYS A 79 -0.49 22.36 2.90
N GLY A 80 -0.72 21.05 2.98
CA GLY A 80 -2.01 20.44 2.66
C GLY A 80 -2.33 20.29 1.16
N ALA A 81 -1.38 20.60 0.25
CA ALA A 81 -1.59 20.48 -1.21
C ALA A 81 -1.99 19.07 -1.70
N CYS A 82 -1.70 18.04 -0.90
CA CYS A 82 -2.05 16.65 -1.20
C CYS A 82 -3.43 16.23 -0.66
N THR A 83 -4.09 17.05 0.17
CA THR A 83 -5.31 16.69 0.92
C THR A 83 -6.49 16.37 0.01
N ASP A 84 -6.87 17.30 -0.87
CA ASP A 84 -8.01 17.16 -1.79
C ASP A 84 -7.71 16.25 -2.99
N LYS A 85 -6.51 15.66 -3.06
CA LYS A 85 -6.09 14.74 -4.12
C LYS A 85 -6.24 13.28 -3.73
N CYS A 86 -6.39 13.00 -2.43
CA CYS A 86 -6.56 11.64 -1.94
C CYS A 86 -8.03 11.21 -2.01
N HIS A 87 -8.32 10.17 -2.78
CA HIS A 87 -9.67 9.60 -2.89
C HIS A 87 -10.22 9.15 -1.55
N TYR A 88 -9.37 8.60 -0.67
CA TYR A 88 -9.79 8.15 0.64
C TYR A 88 -10.19 9.30 1.56
N TYR A 89 -9.48 10.44 1.49
CA TYR A 89 -9.92 11.63 2.20
C TYR A 89 -11.24 12.14 1.64
N LEU A 90 -11.35 12.27 0.31
CA LEU A 90 -12.57 12.76 -0.34
C LEU A 90 -13.79 11.88 -0.03
N GLY A 91 -13.62 10.56 0.02
CA GLY A 91 -14.69 9.62 0.30
C GLY A 91 -15.07 9.50 1.79
N SER A 92 -14.09 9.64 2.69
CA SER A 92 -14.33 9.42 4.13
C SER A 92 -14.49 10.70 4.96
N SER A 93 -13.95 11.82 4.49
CA SER A 93 -13.79 13.06 5.27
C SER A 93 -12.90 12.92 6.53
N ASP A 94 -12.25 11.77 6.73
CA ASP A 94 -11.42 11.53 7.91
C ASP A 94 -10.04 12.21 7.74
N PRO A 95 -9.63 13.10 8.66
CA PRO A 95 -8.36 13.81 8.53
C PRO A 95 -7.16 12.87 8.47
N LYS A 96 -7.17 11.70 9.13
CA LYS A 96 -6.06 10.74 9.06
C LYS A 96 -5.93 10.06 7.69
N ASN A 97 -6.89 10.26 6.78
CA ASN A 97 -6.76 9.90 5.37
C ASN A 97 -6.20 11.01 4.47
N MET A 98 -6.06 12.25 4.98
CA MET A 98 -5.28 13.27 4.27
C MET A 98 -3.82 12.82 4.20
N PRO A 99 -3.13 12.85 3.04
CA PRO A 99 -1.75 12.35 2.97
C PRO A 99 -0.77 13.11 3.88
N VAL A 100 -1.04 14.39 4.18
CA VAL A 100 -0.26 15.20 5.13
C VAL A 100 -0.43 14.75 6.58
N ALA A 101 -1.61 14.29 6.97
CA ALA A 101 -1.88 13.84 8.34
C ALA A 101 -1.60 12.35 8.51
N ARG A 102 -1.82 11.53 7.47
CA ARG A 102 -1.46 10.11 7.48
C ARG A 102 0.04 9.93 7.70
N GLN A 103 0.87 10.65 6.93
CA GLN A 103 2.33 10.57 7.12
C GLN A 103 2.77 11.05 8.51
N ASP A 104 1.98 11.90 9.19
CA ASP A 104 2.27 12.35 10.55
C ASP A 104 2.18 11.23 11.59
N LEU A 105 1.43 10.16 11.32
CA LEU A 105 1.43 8.97 12.16
C LEU A 105 2.83 8.33 12.21
N PHE A 106 3.53 8.27 11.07
CA PHE A 106 4.91 7.79 11.02
C PHE A 106 5.88 8.83 11.56
N ARG A 107 5.67 10.07 11.12
CA ARG A 107 6.61 11.16 11.38
C ARG A 107 6.67 11.56 12.85
N SER A 108 5.59 11.43 13.62
CA SER A 108 5.60 11.71 15.07
C SER A 108 6.53 10.77 15.82
N VAL A 109 6.51 9.48 15.50
CA VAL A 109 7.43 8.47 16.06
C VAL A 109 8.85 8.72 15.54
N TYR A 110 9.03 8.93 14.23
CA TYR A 110 10.34 9.24 13.64
C TYR A 110 11.00 10.46 14.31
N ARG A 111 10.24 11.54 14.50
CA ARG A 111 10.76 12.76 15.13
C ARG A 111 11.26 12.49 16.54
N LYS A 112 10.51 11.75 17.35
CA LYS A 112 10.90 11.40 18.73
C LYS A 112 12.21 10.60 18.76
N TYR A 113 12.28 9.50 18.01
CA TYR A 113 13.34 8.50 18.17
C TYR A 113 14.56 8.71 17.25
N HIS A 114 14.39 9.31 16.07
CA HIS A 114 15.41 9.27 15.00
C HIS A 114 15.93 10.64 14.55
N THR A 115 15.45 11.74 15.13
CA THR A 115 16.03 13.07 14.87
C THR A 115 16.93 13.52 16.03
N PRO A 116 18.02 14.28 15.78
CA PRO A 116 18.85 14.82 16.85
C PRO A 116 18.06 15.68 17.84
N ALA A 117 17.14 16.51 17.33
CA ALA A 117 16.26 17.35 18.14
C ALA A 117 15.33 16.51 19.01
N GLY A 118 14.74 15.43 18.48
CA GLY A 118 13.90 14.53 19.26
C GLY A 118 14.66 13.77 20.32
N LYS A 119 15.81 13.17 20.00
CA LYS A 119 16.64 12.49 21.00
C LYS A 119 17.03 13.40 22.17
N PHE A 120 17.23 14.70 21.91
CA PHE A 120 17.51 15.69 22.94
C PHE A 120 16.27 16.11 23.72
N LEU A 121 15.21 16.56 23.03
CA LEU A 121 13.99 17.08 23.67
C LEU A 121 13.19 16.00 24.41
N SER A 122 13.21 14.75 23.93
CA SER A 122 12.56 13.62 24.61
C SER A 122 13.17 13.35 25.98
N LYS A 123 14.49 13.50 26.14
CA LYS A 123 15.17 13.35 27.44
C LYS A 123 14.76 14.41 28.45
N LEU A 124 14.26 15.56 27.97
CA LEU A 124 13.76 16.66 28.79
C LEU A 124 12.24 16.60 28.99
N GLY A 125 11.56 15.56 28.46
CA GLY A 125 10.10 15.46 28.50
C GLY A 125 9.38 16.50 27.63
N LEU A 126 10.05 17.06 26.62
CA LEU A 126 9.55 18.13 25.75
C LEU A 126 9.10 17.62 24.37
N ASP A 127 8.55 16.40 24.31
CA ASP A 127 8.07 15.75 23.08
C ASP A 127 7.06 16.62 22.29
N TRP A 128 6.25 17.40 23.01
CA TRP A 128 5.21 18.25 22.42
C TRP A 128 5.78 19.34 21.49
N LEU A 129 7.01 19.82 21.72
CA LEU A 129 7.66 20.85 20.90
C LEU A 129 7.98 20.37 19.48
N ILE A 130 8.17 19.06 19.31
CA ILE A 130 8.44 18.44 18.01
C ILE A 130 7.23 17.67 17.46
N GLY A 131 6.13 17.61 18.21
CA GLY A 131 5.00 16.73 17.91
C GLY A 131 5.43 15.26 17.91
N GLY A 132 6.36 14.90 18.79
CA GLY A 132 6.86 13.54 18.96
C GLY A 132 5.81 12.68 19.67
N GLN A 133 5.72 11.42 19.27
CA GLN A 133 4.88 10.43 19.95
C GLN A 133 5.66 9.17 20.26
N GLU A 134 5.33 8.55 21.39
CA GLU A 134 5.83 7.24 21.77
C GLU A 134 5.21 6.16 20.89
N MET A 135 6.02 5.17 20.49
CA MET A 135 5.50 3.98 19.84
C MET A 135 4.77 3.16 20.90
N ASN A 136 3.45 3.05 20.77
CA ASN A 136 2.59 2.32 21.70
C ASN A 136 1.42 1.70 20.96
N LYS A 137 0.65 0.84 21.64
CA LYS A 137 -0.40 0.05 20.99
C LYS A 137 -1.42 0.91 20.23
N SER A 138 -1.81 2.07 20.77
CA SER A 138 -2.72 2.99 20.07
C SER A 138 -2.12 3.54 18.77
N VAL A 139 -0.82 3.85 18.76
CA VAL A 139 -0.13 4.30 17.53
C VAL A 139 -0.05 3.16 16.52
N LEU A 140 0.28 1.95 16.96
CA LEU A 140 0.30 0.77 16.10
C LEU A 140 -1.08 0.48 15.49
N ASP A 141 -2.16 0.59 16.28
CA ASP A 141 -3.52 0.37 15.80
C ASP A 141 -3.93 1.44 14.76
N ASP A 142 -3.55 2.71 15.00
CA ASP A 142 -3.72 3.78 14.01
C ASP A 142 -2.92 3.51 12.73
N TRP A 143 -1.66 3.10 12.85
CA TRP A 143 -0.84 2.73 11.70
C TRP A 143 -1.50 1.61 10.91
N TYR A 144 -1.89 0.54 11.58
CA TYR A 144 -2.47 -0.63 10.95
C TYR A 144 -3.77 -0.29 10.25
N ASN A 145 -4.64 0.52 10.86
CA ASN A 145 -5.86 0.95 10.22
C ASN A 145 -5.59 1.90 9.03
N TYR A 146 -4.92 3.03 9.25
CA TYR A 146 -4.85 4.11 8.26
C TYR A 146 -3.83 3.88 7.14
N TYR A 147 -2.72 3.17 7.38
CA TYR A 147 -1.81 2.83 6.28
C TYR A 147 -2.41 1.79 5.35
N HIS A 148 -3.27 0.89 5.82
CA HIS A 148 -3.97 -0.06 4.96
C HIS A 148 -5.17 0.53 4.21
N GLN A 149 -5.61 1.75 4.55
CA GLN A 149 -6.57 2.50 3.73
C GLN A 149 -5.92 3.20 2.53
N CYS A 150 -4.59 3.31 2.47
CA CYS A 150 -3.89 3.92 1.34
C CYS A 150 -3.80 2.95 0.14
N SER A 151 -4.24 3.35 -1.06
CA SER A 151 -4.01 2.55 -2.29
C SER A 151 -2.62 2.68 -2.87
N GLU A 152 -1.76 3.53 -2.31
CA GLU A 152 -0.45 3.85 -2.88
C GLU A 152 -0.53 4.38 -4.33
N CYS A 153 -1.65 5.00 -4.72
CA CYS A 153 -1.84 5.57 -6.07
C CYS A 153 -0.93 6.75 -6.42
N ARG A 154 -0.06 7.19 -5.50
CA ARG A 154 0.92 8.28 -5.66
C ARG A 154 0.40 9.65 -6.13
N ARG A 155 -0.92 9.89 -6.12
CA ARG A 155 -1.48 11.23 -6.37
C ARG A 155 -0.90 12.28 -5.43
N CYS A 156 -0.67 11.93 -4.17
CA CYS A 156 0.01 12.81 -3.22
C CYS A 156 1.40 13.28 -3.69
N SER A 157 2.17 12.41 -4.36
CA SER A 157 3.50 12.71 -4.89
C SER A 157 3.41 13.72 -6.04
N VAL A 158 2.50 13.48 -6.99
CA VAL A 158 2.29 14.34 -8.17
C VAL A 158 1.95 15.79 -7.78
N TYR A 159 1.16 15.97 -6.71
CA TYR A 159 0.67 17.28 -6.30
C TYR A 159 1.47 17.90 -5.14
N CYS A 160 2.45 17.19 -4.56
CA CYS A 160 3.28 17.77 -3.52
C CYS A 160 4.29 18.75 -4.14
N PRO A 161 4.30 20.03 -3.74
CA PRO A 161 5.29 20.99 -4.27
C PRO A 161 6.74 20.68 -3.85
N TYR A 162 6.92 19.79 -2.87
CA TYR A 162 8.22 19.29 -2.42
C TYR A 162 8.56 17.89 -2.98
N GLY A 163 7.68 17.31 -3.80
CA GLY A 163 7.88 15.97 -4.39
C GLY A 163 7.81 14.81 -3.39
N ILE A 164 7.09 14.98 -2.27
CA ILE A 164 6.99 13.97 -1.22
C ILE A 164 6.08 12.83 -1.65
N ASP A 165 6.64 11.63 -1.80
CA ASP A 165 5.86 10.41 -2.05
C ASP A 165 5.42 9.75 -0.73
N THR A 166 4.17 10.02 -0.32
CA THR A 166 3.63 9.39 0.89
C THR A 166 3.29 7.91 0.69
N ALA A 167 3.32 7.38 -0.54
CA ALA A 167 3.21 5.95 -0.78
C ALA A 167 4.45 5.22 -0.26
N GLU A 168 5.66 5.79 -0.40
CA GLU A 168 6.87 5.21 0.21
C GLU A 168 6.82 5.17 1.73
N ILE A 169 6.26 6.22 2.36
CA ILE A 169 6.03 6.23 3.80
C ILE A 169 5.03 5.15 4.20
N THR A 170 3.99 4.93 3.39
CA THR A 170 2.99 3.86 3.60
C THR A 170 3.63 2.48 3.49
N MET A 171 4.43 2.23 2.45
CA MET A 171 5.15 0.97 2.26
C MET A 171 6.09 0.68 3.42
N ALA A 172 6.87 1.68 3.88
CA ALA A 172 7.74 1.54 5.03
C ALA A 172 6.97 1.21 6.32
N ALA A 173 5.84 1.88 6.56
CA ALA A 173 4.99 1.59 7.72
C ALA A 173 4.44 0.15 7.69
N ARG A 174 3.97 -0.31 6.52
CA ARG A 174 3.46 -1.69 6.32
C ARG A 174 4.54 -2.74 6.52
N ASP A 175 5.74 -2.50 5.98
CA ASP A 175 6.89 -3.39 6.15
C ASP A 175 7.33 -3.50 7.62
N ILE A 176 7.40 -2.37 8.34
CA ILE A 176 7.71 -2.37 9.79
C ILE A 176 6.66 -3.16 10.57
N MET A 177 5.37 -3.00 10.26
CA MET A 177 4.30 -3.76 10.91
C MET A 177 4.42 -5.27 10.62
N ALA A 178 4.76 -5.66 9.38
CA ALA A 178 5.02 -7.07 9.06
C ALA A 178 6.23 -7.63 9.83
N LYS A 179 7.32 -6.87 9.95
CA LYS A 179 8.54 -7.26 10.71
C LYS A 179 8.28 -7.50 12.20
N ILE A 180 7.27 -6.87 12.79
CA ILE A 180 6.87 -7.10 14.19
C ILE A 180 5.72 -8.10 14.33
N GLY A 181 5.30 -8.76 13.25
CA GLY A 181 4.27 -9.81 13.27
C GLY A 181 2.83 -9.34 13.07
N VAL A 182 2.64 -8.11 12.55
CA VAL A 182 1.32 -7.52 12.26
C VAL A 182 1.19 -7.22 10.76
N GLY A 183 1.38 -8.25 9.93
CA GLY A 183 1.15 -8.17 8.49
C GLY A 183 -0.32 -8.18 8.12
N GLN A 184 -0.63 -7.76 6.89
CA GLN A 184 -1.99 -7.77 6.36
C GLN A 184 -2.27 -9.11 5.67
N LYS A 185 -3.42 -9.72 6.01
CA LYS A 185 -3.76 -11.10 5.58
C LYS A 185 -3.67 -11.27 4.07
N TYR A 186 -4.33 -10.40 3.31
CA TYR A 186 -4.48 -10.58 1.86
C TYR A 186 -3.13 -10.56 1.14
N SER A 187 -2.29 -9.55 1.41
CA SER A 187 -0.95 -9.42 0.85
C SER A 187 -0.06 -10.59 1.26
N ASN A 188 -0.01 -10.94 2.55
CA ASN A 188 0.88 -12.00 3.02
C ASN A 188 0.45 -13.38 2.49
N GLU A 189 -0.85 -13.67 2.41
CA GLU A 189 -1.36 -14.89 1.81
C GLU A 189 -0.98 -14.99 0.32
N ILE A 190 -1.13 -13.89 -0.42
CA ILE A 190 -0.86 -13.84 -1.86
C ILE A 190 0.63 -13.99 -2.17
N ILE A 191 1.50 -13.31 -1.43
CA ILE A 191 2.95 -13.40 -1.67
C ILE A 191 3.42 -14.86 -1.50
N GLY A 192 2.90 -15.58 -0.50
CA GLY A 192 3.17 -17.00 -0.34
C GLY A 192 2.74 -17.85 -1.55
N LYS A 193 1.59 -17.54 -2.16
CA LYS A 193 1.13 -18.20 -3.40
C LYS A 193 2.02 -17.89 -4.58
N VAL A 194 2.50 -16.65 -4.73
CA VAL A 194 3.43 -16.27 -5.81
C VAL A 194 4.70 -17.13 -5.74
N TYR A 195 5.30 -17.28 -4.56
CA TYR A 195 6.53 -18.08 -4.43
C TYR A 195 6.31 -19.58 -4.61
N LYS A 196 5.12 -20.10 -4.27
CA LYS A 196 4.83 -21.54 -4.34
C LYS A 196 4.28 -21.98 -5.71
N ILE A 197 3.40 -21.18 -6.30
CA ILE A 197 2.60 -21.53 -7.49
C ILE A 197 3.04 -20.70 -8.71
N GLY A 198 3.65 -19.52 -8.51
CA GLY A 198 4.09 -18.64 -9.58
C GLY A 198 3.11 -17.51 -9.93
N ASN A 199 1.93 -17.47 -9.29
CA ASN A 199 0.97 -16.37 -9.47
C ASN A 199 0.22 -16.04 -8.16
N ASN A 200 -0.33 -14.82 -8.11
CA ASN A 200 -1.00 -14.26 -6.93
C ASN A 200 -2.37 -14.89 -6.62
N LEU A 201 -3.03 -15.44 -7.63
CA LEU A 201 -4.36 -16.05 -7.48
C LEU A 201 -4.29 -17.51 -7.03
N GLY A 202 -3.10 -18.12 -7.13
CA GLY A 202 -2.87 -19.53 -6.85
C GLY A 202 -3.45 -20.46 -7.93
N LEU A 203 -3.55 -19.99 -9.17
CA LEU A 203 -4.00 -20.76 -10.32
C LEU A 203 -2.97 -21.85 -10.66
N PRO A 204 -3.31 -23.14 -10.59
CA PRO A 204 -2.39 -24.20 -10.99
C PRO A 204 -2.14 -24.16 -12.51
N GLU A 205 -0.95 -24.56 -12.95
CA GLU A 205 -0.58 -24.59 -14.38
C GLU A 205 -1.60 -25.32 -15.27
N PRO A 206 -2.15 -26.50 -14.90
CA PRO A 206 -3.14 -27.17 -15.74
C PRO A 206 -4.41 -26.36 -15.95
N ALA A 207 -4.84 -25.60 -14.93
CA ALA A 207 -6.01 -24.74 -15.03
C ALA A 207 -5.74 -23.52 -15.91
N LEU A 208 -4.53 -22.93 -15.82
CA LEU A 208 -4.14 -21.85 -16.73
C LEU A 208 -4.08 -22.33 -18.19
N ARG A 209 -3.55 -23.53 -18.43
CA ARG A 209 -3.49 -24.12 -19.77
C ARG A 209 -4.89 -24.30 -20.36
N ASP A 210 -5.82 -24.86 -19.58
CA ASP A 210 -7.22 -25.06 -19.97
C ASP A 210 -7.91 -23.72 -20.30
N THR A 211 -7.70 -22.68 -19.48
CA THR A 211 -8.19 -21.32 -19.76
C THR A 211 -7.63 -20.76 -21.07
N LEU A 212 -6.34 -20.95 -21.33
CA LEU A 212 -5.72 -20.47 -22.57
C LEU A 212 -6.26 -21.22 -23.79
N GLU A 213 -6.45 -22.54 -23.69
CA GLU A 213 -7.07 -23.34 -24.76
C GLU A 213 -8.48 -22.86 -25.08
N GLY A 214 -9.32 -22.59 -24.07
CA GLY A 214 -10.65 -22.00 -24.28
C GLY A 214 -10.61 -20.61 -24.94
N LEU A 215 -9.65 -19.76 -24.54
CA LEU A 215 -9.46 -18.45 -25.18
C LEU A 215 -8.99 -18.56 -26.65
N GLU A 216 -8.20 -19.58 -26.99
CA GLU A 216 -7.85 -19.86 -28.40
C GLU A 216 -9.11 -20.18 -29.23
N GLU A 217 -10.02 -20.99 -28.70
CA GLU A 217 -11.30 -21.34 -29.32
C GLU A 217 -12.20 -20.10 -29.48
N ASP A 218 -12.37 -19.30 -28.43
CA ASP A 218 -13.18 -18.08 -28.46
C ASP A 218 -12.67 -17.07 -29.49
N ILE A 219 -11.34 -16.88 -29.59
CA ILE A 219 -10.74 -15.99 -30.59
C ILE A 219 -11.03 -16.49 -32.01
N GLU A 220 -10.94 -17.80 -32.26
CA GLU A 220 -11.25 -18.38 -33.57
C GLU A 220 -12.73 -18.19 -33.92
N ASP A 221 -13.63 -18.45 -32.98
CA ASP A 221 -15.08 -18.32 -33.18
C ASP A 221 -15.52 -16.86 -33.45
N GLU A 222 -14.94 -15.89 -32.74
CA GLU A 222 -15.29 -14.47 -32.91
C GLU A 222 -14.64 -13.83 -34.13
N THR A 223 -13.40 -14.18 -34.44
CA THR A 223 -12.58 -13.48 -35.44
C THR A 223 -12.39 -14.27 -36.74
N GLY A 224 -12.61 -15.59 -36.71
CA GLY A 224 -12.29 -16.52 -37.79
C GLY A 224 -10.78 -16.76 -37.97
N VAL A 225 -9.96 -16.36 -37.01
CA VAL A 225 -8.48 -16.47 -37.07
C VAL A 225 -8.00 -17.40 -35.96
N VAL A 226 -7.30 -18.47 -36.33
CA VAL A 226 -6.63 -19.36 -35.38
C VAL A 226 -5.45 -18.62 -34.74
N VAL A 227 -5.54 -18.33 -33.44
CA VAL A 227 -4.48 -17.69 -32.66
C VAL A 227 -4.04 -18.64 -31.55
N ARG A 228 -2.76 -18.98 -31.51
CA ARG A 228 -2.17 -19.79 -30.43
C ARG A 228 -1.69 -18.90 -29.28
N LEU A 229 -1.95 -19.33 -28.05
CA LEU A 229 -1.55 -18.76 -26.77
C LEU A 229 -0.64 -19.74 -26.01
N PRO A 230 0.60 -19.99 -26.50
CA PRO A 230 1.52 -20.95 -25.89
C PRO A 230 1.86 -20.60 -24.43
N LEU A 231 1.75 -21.60 -23.54
CA LEU A 231 2.23 -21.51 -22.16
C LEU A 231 3.63 -22.14 -22.02
N ASP A 232 4.60 -21.35 -21.55
CA ASP A 232 6.00 -21.74 -21.28
C ASP A 232 6.74 -22.40 -22.46
N GLU A 233 6.37 -22.04 -23.70
CA GLU A 233 7.03 -22.57 -24.90
C GLU A 233 8.34 -21.84 -25.21
N LYS A 234 9.44 -22.59 -25.18
CA LYS A 234 10.76 -22.06 -25.52
C LYS A 234 10.82 -21.67 -27.01
N GLY A 235 11.21 -20.43 -27.27
CA GLY A 235 11.36 -19.90 -28.63
C GLY A 235 10.16 -19.13 -29.14
N ALA A 236 9.14 -18.88 -28.30
CA ALA A 236 8.08 -17.95 -28.62
C ALA A 236 8.61 -16.52 -28.87
N ASP A 237 8.05 -15.84 -29.87
CA ASP A 237 8.49 -14.50 -30.29
C ASP A 237 8.05 -13.39 -29.32
N ILE A 238 6.93 -13.59 -28.62
CA ILE A 238 6.28 -12.58 -27.77
C ILE A 238 5.91 -13.19 -26.42
N LEU A 239 6.30 -12.50 -25.34
CA LEU A 239 5.81 -12.77 -23.98
C LEU A 239 4.74 -11.75 -23.62
N VAL A 240 3.52 -12.22 -23.38
CA VAL A 240 2.41 -11.39 -22.89
C VAL A 240 2.29 -11.56 -21.38
N VAL A 241 2.37 -10.44 -20.65
CA VAL A 241 2.12 -10.40 -19.20
C VAL A 241 0.82 -9.65 -18.97
N THR A 242 -0.25 -10.39 -18.72
CA THR A 242 -1.59 -9.84 -18.47
C THR A 242 -1.84 -9.70 -16.96
N PRO A 243 -2.72 -8.77 -16.51
CA PRO A 243 -3.22 -8.80 -15.14
C PRO A 243 -3.78 -10.19 -14.80
N SER A 244 -3.45 -10.69 -13.61
CA SER A 244 -3.85 -12.05 -13.21
C SER A 244 -5.35 -12.30 -13.26
N ALA A 245 -6.15 -11.24 -13.08
CA ALA A 245 -7.62 -11.32 -13.09
C ALA A 245 -8.17 -11.67 -14.48
N ASP A 246 -7.43 -11.36 -15.55
CA ASP A 246 -7.86 -11.61 -16.93
C ASP A 246 -7.93 -13.12 -17.24
N PHE A 247 -7.24 -13.96 -16.46
CA PHE A 247 -7.38 -15.42 -16.54
C PHE A 247 -8.64 -15.96 -15.83
N PHE A 248 -9.38 -15.12 -15.12
CA PHE A 248 -10.57 -15.52 -14.34
C PHE A 248 -11.83 -14.75 -14.71
N ALA A 249 -11.68 -13.62 -15.39
CA ALA A 249 -12.78 -12.79 -15.82
C ALA A 249 -13.13 -13.14 -17.28
N GLU A 250 -14.27 -13.79 -17.47
CA GLU A 250 -14.98 -13.70 -18.74
C GLU A 250 -15.58 -12.27 -18.84
N PRO A 251 -15.51 -11.61 -20.02
CA PRO A 251 -16.11 -10.28 -20.23
C PRO A 251 -17.60 -10.19 -19.89
#